data_AF-A0A257MJZ7-F1
#
_entry.id   AF-A0A257MJZ7-F1
#
_cell.length_a   1.000
_cell.length_b   1.000
_cell.length_c   1.000
_cell.angle_alpha   90.00
_cell.angle_beta   90.00
_cell.angle_gamma   90.00
#
_symmetry.space_group_name_H-M   'P 1'
#
loop_
_entity.id
_entity.type
_entity.pdbx_description
1 polymer ?
#
loop_
_entity_poly.entity_id
_entity_poly.type
_entity_poly.pdbx_seq_one_letter_code
_entity_poly.pdbx_strand_id
1 'polypeptide(L)'
;MRINNQAKVGLATVICLLSQGYIFTYILKVEPNPLISILPLLPYIAYIYARGARTWYHYKPLYWIVAIIAITALDILPFVLGRG
;
A
#
# COMPACT_ATOMS: atom_id res chain seq x y z
N MET A 1 3.60 -20.35 -14.39
CA MET A 1 4.50 -19.16 -14.43
C MET A 1 4.88 -18.75 -13.02
N ARG A 2 6.17 -18.61 -12.69
CA ARG A 2 6.63 -18.07 -11.40
C ARG A 2 6.54 -16.54 -11.45
N ILE A 3 5.69 -15.95 -10.61
CA ILE A 3 5.55 -14.48 -10.52
C ILE A 3 6.81 -13.89 -9.86
N ASN A 4 7.43 -12.90 -10.51
CA ASN A 4 8.58 -12.15 -9.98
C ASN A 4 8.20 -11.40 -8.70
N ASN A 5 9.10 -11.30 -7.72
CA ASN A 5 8.89 -10.59 -6.46
C ASN A 5 8.38 -9.15 -6.66
N GLN A 6 8.88 -8.43 -7.67
CA GLN A 6 8.37 -7.08 -7.99
C GLN A 6 6.92 -7.10 -8.44
N ALA A 7 6.52 -8.06 -9.28
CA ALA A 7 5.14 -8.19 -9.69
C ALA A 7 4.24 -8.55 -8.49
N LYS A 8 4.72 -9.33 -7.52
CA LYS A 8 3.97 -9.62 -6.28
C LYS A 8 3.74 -8.37 -5.43
N VAL A 9 4.80 -7.60 -5.14
CA VAL A 9 4.70 -6.37 -4.33
C VAL A 9 3.87 -5.31 -5.06
N GLY A 10 4.08 -5.15 -6.37
CA GLY A 10 3.29 -4.22 -7.19
C GLY A 10 1.80 -4.60 -7.24
N LEU A 11 1.49 -5.88 -7.40
CA LEU A 11 0.11 -6.35 -7.40
C LEU A 11 -0.57 -6.14 -6.04
N ALA A 12 0.13 -6.40 -4.93
CA ALA A 12 -0.37 -6.09 -3.59
C ALA A 12 -0.63 -4.59 -3.41
N THR A 13 0.26 -3.73 -3.93
CA THR A 13 0.10 -2.27 -3.89
C THR A 13 -1.16 -1.84 -4.64
N VAL A 14 -1.38 -2.34 -5.85
CA VAL A 14 -2.56 -2.03 -6.66
C VAL A 14 -3.85 -2.48 -5.95
N ILE A 15 -3.85 -3.69 -5.36
CA ILE A 15 -5.00 -4.16 -4.58
C ILE A 15 -5.28 -3.22 -3.41
N CYS A 16 -4.26 -2.83 -2.64
CA CYS A 16 -4.43 -1.90 -1.52
C CYS A 16 -4.96 -0.53 -1.96
N LEU A 17 -4.47 0.03 -3.07
CA LEU A 17 -4.97 1.30 -3.61
C LEU A 17 -6.44 1.20 -4.03
N LEU A 18 -6.82 0.12 -4.72
CA LEU A 18 -8.20 -0.10 -5.13
C LEU A 18 -9.12 -0.32 -3.92
N SER A 19 -8.69 -1.11 -2.94
CA SER A 19 -9.43 -1.33 -1.70
C SER A 19 -9.59 -0.03 -0.90
N GLN A 20 -8.53 0.78 -0.79
CA GLN A 20 -8.57 2.07 -0.12
C GLN A 20 -9.54 3.04 -0.81
N GLY A 21 -9.47 3.15 -2.15
CA GLY A 21 -10.42 3.94 -2.92
C GLY A 21 -11.86 3.47 -2.74
N TYR A 22 -12.09 2.15 -2.78
CA TYR A 22 -13.41 1.58 -2.54
C TYR A 22 -13.95 1.92 -1.15
N ILE A 23 -13.13 1.75 -0.10
CA ILE A 23 -13.52 2.05 1.28
C ILE A 23 -13.83 3.53 1.42
N PHE A 24 -12.99 4.42 0.88
CA PHE A 24 -13.24 5.86 0.97
C PHE A 24 -14.50 6.30 0.23
N THR A 25 -14.70 5.86 -1.00
CA THR A 25 -15.86 6.25 -1.82
C THR A 25 -17.17 5.63 -1.34
N TYR A 26 -17.20 4.32 -1.08
CA TYR A 26 -18.46 3.59 -0.86
C TYR A 26 -18.82 3.37 0.60
N ILE A 27 -17.82 3.14 1.46
CA ILE A 27 -18.06 2.86 2.89
C ILE A 27 -18.02 4.16 3.69
N LEU A 28 -16.92 4.89 3.58
CA LEU A 28 -16.70 6.13 4.32
C LEU A 28 -17.41 7.32 3.67
N LYS A 29 -17.70 7.28 2.36
CA LYS A 29 -18.32 8.40 1.62
C LYS A 29 -17.58 9.73 1.87
N VAL A 30 -16.26 9.66 1.90
CA VAL A 30 -15.37 10.82 2.08
C VAL A 30 -14.43 10.89 0.89
N GLU A 31 -14.07 12.11 0.52
CA GLU A 31 -13.01 12.35 -0.45
C GLU A 31 -11.70 12.58 0.32
N PRO A 32 -10.86 11.55 0.48
CA PRO A 32 -9.57 11.72 1.15
C PRO A 32 -8.70 12.66 0.33
N ASN A 33 -7.83 13.41 1.02
CA ASN A 33 -6.81 14.21 0.35
C ASN A 33 -5.99 13.32 -0.60
N PRO A 34 -5.71 13.75 -1.85
CA PRO A 34 -4.94 12.96 -2.81
C PRO A 34 -3.61 12.42 -2.25
N LEU A 35 -2.99 13.13 -1.30
CA LEU A 35 -1.78 12.66 -0.60
C LEU A 35 -2.00 11.35 0.15
N ILE A 36 -3.14 11.19 0.83
CA ILE A 36 -3.50 10.00 1.61
C ILE A 36 -3.73 8.82 0.65
N SER A 37 -4.34 9.08 -0.51
CA SER A 37 -4.55 8.07 -1.54
C SER A 37 -3.26 7.56 -2.19
N ILE A 38 -2.15 8.32 -2.10
CA ILE A 38 -0.84 7.95 -2.66
C ILE A 38 0.06 7.30 -1.60
N LEU A 39 -0.27 7.33 -0.31
CA LEU A 39 0.58 6.74 0.74
C LEU A 39 0.94 5.26 0.52
N PRO A 40 0.03 4.37 0.08
CA PRO A 40 0.35 2.97 -0.19
C PRO A 40 1.37 2.77 -1.32
N LEU A 41 1.59 3.78 -2.16
CA LEU A 41 2.61 3.77 -3.21
C LEU A 41 4.02 3.99 -2.64
N LEU A 42 4.18 4.68 -1.50
CA LEU A 42 5.49 4.97 -0.92
C LEU A 42 6.31 3.72 -0.60
N PRO A 43 5.75 2.66 0.04
CA PRO A 43 6.48 1.41 0.28
C PRO A 43 6.86 0.71 -1.02
N TYR A 44 6.06 0.84 -2.08
CA TYR A 44 6.38 0.25 -3.37
C TYR A 44 7.55 0.97 -4.06
N ILE A 45 7.56 2.30 -4.01
CA ILE A 45 8.69 3.12 -4.50
C ILE A 45 9.96 2.80 -3.70
N ALA A 46 9.84 2.71 -2.36
CA ALA A 46 10.93 2.31 -1.49
C ALA A 46 11.44 0.89 -1.80
N TYR A 47 10.56 -0.05 -2.12
CA TYR A 47 10.93 -1.39 -2.57
C TYR A 47 11.72 -1.38 -3.89
N ILE A 48 11.31 -0.56 -4.87
CA ILE A 48 12.04 -0.39 -6.14
C ILE A 48 13.45 0.14 -5.87
N TYR A 49 13.57 1.16 -5.01
CA TYR A 49 14.87 1.73 -4.63
C TYR A 49 15.75 0.71 -3.88
N ALA A 50 15.18 -0.01 -2.91
CA ALA A 50 15.86 -1.04 -2.14
C ALA A 50 16.37 -2.20 -3.01
N ARG A 51 15.63 -2.56 -4.07
CA ARG A 51 16.05 -3.52 -5.10
C ARG A 51 17.21 -2.96 -5.93
N GLY A 52 17.13 -1.70 -6.37
CA GLY A 52 18.21 -1.03 -7.12
C GLY A 52 19.52 -0.97 -6.34
N ALA A 53 19.44 -0.67 -5.04
CA ALA A 53 20.57 -0.64 -4.12
C ALA A 53 21.05 -2.03 -3.63
N ARG A 54 20.46 -3.14 -4.12
CA ARG A 54 20.74 -4.54 -3.73
C ARG A 54 20.76 -4.78 -2.21
N THR A 55 19.93 -4.07 -1.46
CA THR A 55 19.84 -4.21 0.00
C THR A 55 19.22 -5.57 0.38
N TRP A 56 19.57 -6.09 1.57
CA TRP A 56 19.14 -7.42 2.05
C TRP A 56 17.62 -7.60 2.10
N TYR A 57 16.88 -6.52 2.30
CA TYR A 57 15.41 -6.52 2.39
C TYR A 57 14.70 -6.74 1.05
N HIS A 58 15.38 -6.67 -0.10
CA HIS A 58 14.72 -6.86 -1.41
C HIS A 58 14.35 -8.33 -1.70
N TYR A 59 15.01 -9.30 -1.06
CA TYR A 59 14.71 -10.73 -1.20
C TYR A 59 13.46 -11.15 -0.42
N LYS A 60 12.91 -10.25 0.41
CA LYS A 60 11.80 -10.53 1.31
C LYS A 60 10.54 -9.78 0.89
N PRO A 61 9.87 -10.15 -0.23
CA PRO A 61 8.71 -9.43 -0.75
C PRO A 61 7.54 -9.36 0.24
N LEU A 62 7.41 -10.36 1.11
CA LEU A 62 6.39 -10.40 2.17
C LEU A 62 6.49 -9.21 3.14
N TYR A 63 7.69 -8.75 3.49
CA TYR A 63 7.86 -7.64 4.43
C TYR A 63 7.34 -6.33 3.83
N TRP A 64 7.58 -6.12 2.52
CA TRP A 64 7.06 -4.96 1.80
C TRP A 64 5.54 -5.01 1.64
N ILE A 65 4.98 -6.20 1.38
CA ILE A 65 3.53 -6.40 1.32
C ILE A 65 2.89 -6.08 2.68
N VAL A 66 3.46 -6.57 3.78
CA VAL A 66 2.96 -6.27 5.13
C VAL A 66 3.06 -4.77 5.42
N ALA A 67 4.14 -4.10 5.01
CA ALA A 67 4.28 -2.66 5.18
C ALA A 67 3.20 -1.87 4.40
N ILE A 68 2.92 -2.25 3.15
CA ILE A 68 1.84 -1.66 2.34
C ILE A 68 0.51 -1.81 3.06
N ILE A 69 0.17 -3.02 3.50
CA ILE A 69 -1.10 -3.30 4.19
C ILE A 69 -1.20 -2.49 5.50
N ALA A 70 -0.12 -2.44 6.29
CA ALA A 70 -0.10 -1.69 7.54
C ALA A 70 -0.33 -0.19 7.32
N ILE A 71 0.30 0.40 6.30
CA ILE A 71 0.12 1.81 5.94
C ILE A 71 -1.31 2.07 5.46
N THR A 72 -1.83 1.22 4.56
CA THR A 72 -3.23 1.33 4.12
C THR A 72 -4.21 1.25 5.28
N ALA A 73 -3.98 0.37 6.25
CA ALA A 73 -4.82 0.28 7.44
C ALA A 73 -4.73 1.55 8.31
N LEU A 74 -3.52 2.08 8.52
CA LEU A 74 -3.29 3.32 9.25
C LEU A 74 -3.91 4.54 8.56
N ASP A 75 -3.94 4.57 7.22
CA ASP A 75 -4.56 5.64 6.45
C ASP A 75 -6.09 5.65 6.61
N ILE A 76 -6.69 4.46 6.68
CA ILE A 76 -8.15 4.30 6.81
C ILE A 76 -8.61 4.52 8.26
N LEU A 77 -7.81 4.10 9.23
CA LEU A 77 -8.13 4.12 10.66
C LEU A 77 -8.68 5.47 11.19
N PRO A 78 -8.04 6.63 10.96
CA PRO A 78 -8.53 7.90 11.48
C PRO A 78 -9.90 8.30 10.90
N PHE A 79 -10.20 7.90 9.66
CA PHE A 79 -11.50 8.19 9.05
C PHE A 79 -12.61 7.26 9.56
N VAL A 80 -12.25 6.06 10.01
CA VAL A 80 -13.18 5.15 10.69
C VAL A 80 -13.45 5.64 12.11
N LEU A 81 -12.40 6.00 12.86
CA LEU A 81 -12.52 6.43 14.26
C LEU A 81 -13.11 7.83 14.42
N GLY A 82 -12.82 8.76 13.51
CA GLY A 82 -13.39 10.11 13.51
C GLY A 82 -14.86 10.17 13.09
N ARG A 83 -15.45 9.03 12.72
CA ARG A 83 -16.89 8.90 12.41
C ARG A 83 -17.71 8.43 13.62
N GLY A 84 -17.07 8.24 14.78
CA GLY A 84 -17.70 7.87 16.06
C GLY A 84 -18.08 9.08 16.91
#